data_AF-A0A853CPX4-F1
#
_entry.id   AF-A0A853CPX4-F1
#
_cell.length_a   1.000
_cell.length_b   1.000
_cell.length_c   1.000
_cell.angle_alpha   90.00
_cell.angle_beta   90.00
_cell.angle_gamma   90.00
#
_symmetry.space_group_name_H-M   'P 1'
#
loop_
_entity.id
_entity.type
_entity.pdbx_description
1 polymer ?
#
loop_
_entity_poly.entity_id
_entity_poly.type
_entity_poly.pdbx_seq_one_letter_code
_entity_poly.pdbx_strand_id
1 'polypeptide(L)'
;MLELSTGHRLEVLPTPGHTTGHACFFEPDAEVLITGDALVSGHALLDDEGELQQLPAFFHHDAAGAEASARRLSLCDARWVLPGHGPALRLSGG
;
A
#
# COMPACT_ATOMS: atom_id res chain seq x y z
N MET A 1 -8.26 -14.80 2.64
CA MET A 1 -8.36 -14.30 4.02
C MET A 1 -7.35 -15.03 4.87
N LEU A 2 -6.50 -14.30 5.57
CA LEU A 2 -5.58 -14.81 6.60
C LEU A 2 -6.14 -14.41 7.95
N GLU A 3 -6.24 -15.35 8.87
CA GLU A 3 -6.65 -15.08 10.25
C GLU A 3 -5.42 -15.15 11.14
N LEU A 4 -5.10 -14.04 11.79
CA LEU A 4 -3.96 -13.96 12.69
C LEU A 4 -4.37 -14.41 14.09
N SER A 5 -3.42 -14.95 14.87
CA SER A 5 -3.66 -15.34 16.27
C SER A 5 -4.08 -14.17 17.18
N THR A 6 -3.86 -12.94 16.72
CA THR A 6 -4.31 -11.69 17.35
C THR A 6 -5.78 -11.37 17.10
N GLY A 7 -6.49 -12.15 16.27
CA GLY A 7 -7.90 -11.95 15.94
C GLY A 7 -8.16 -11.10 14.70
N HIS A 8 -7.12 -10.52 14.08
CA HIS A 8 -7.25 -9.74 12.85
C HIS A 8 -7.44 -10.62 11.62
N ARG A 9 -8.24 -10.13 10.66
CA ARG A 9 -8.57 -10.84 9.41
C ARG A 9 -8.07 -10.02 8.23
N LEU A 10 -7.09 -10.57 7.52
CA LEU A 10 -6.42 -9.88 6.41
C LEU A 10 -6.80 -10.49 5.06
N GLU A 11 -7.30 -9.65 4.16
CA GLU A 11 -7.37 -9.95 2.74
C GLU A 11 -5.99 -9.73 2.11
N VAL A 12 -5.48 -10.75 1.42
CA VAL A 12 -4.20 -10.68 0.72
C VAL A 12 -4.46 -10.14 -0.68
N LEU A 13 -3.82 -9.03 -1.03
CA LEU A 13 -3.96 -8.36 -2.31
C LEU A 13 -2.64 -8.45 -3.09
N PRO A 14 -2.52 -9.34 -4.09
CA PRO A 14 -1.35 -9.37 -4.94
C PRO A 14 -1.14 -8.01 -5.62
N THR A 15 0.05 -7.44 -5.46
CA THR A 15 0.42 -6.12 -5.98
C THR A 15 1.81 -6.18 -6.63
N PRO A 16 1.98 -7.03 -7.68
CA PRO A 16 3.26 -7.16 -8.34
C PRO A 16 3.68 -5.85 -9.00
N GLY A 17 4.98 -5.67 -9.16
CA GLY A 17 5.56 -4.50 -9.82
C GLY A 17 6.80 -4.03 -9.08
N HIS A 18 6.65 -3.65 -7.81
CA HIS A 18 7.81 -3.33 -6.96
C HIS A 18 8.75 -4.54 -6.87
N THR A 19 8.20 -5.68 -6.45
CA THR A 19 8.81 -7.00 -6.67
C THR A 19 7.78 -7.93 -7.29
N THR A 20 8.22 -9.08 -7.81
CA THR A 20 7.33 -10.08 -8.42
C THR A 20 6.36 -10.72 -7.42
N GLY A 21 6.77 -10.83 -6.15
CA GLY A 21 5.97 -11.42 -5.07
C GLY A 21 5.30 -10.41 -4.14
N HIS A 22 5.31 -9.12 -4.49
CA HIS A 22 4.77 -8.08 -3.61
C HIS A 22 3.26 -8.25 -3.39
N ALA A 23 2.82 -8.08 -2.15
CA ALA A 23 1.43 -8.17 -1.74
C ALA A 23 1.12 -7.11 -0.68
N CYS A 24 -0.08 -6.55 -0.77
CA CYS A 24 -0.66 -5.68 0.25
C CYS A 24 -1.66 -6.49 1.09
N PHE A 25 -2.03 -5.95 2.24
CA PHE A 25 -3.02 -6.56 3.12
C PHE A 25 -4.10 -5.55 3.47
N PHE A 26 -5.36 -5.93 3.29
CA PHE A 26 -6.50 -5.13 3.71
C PHE A 26 -7.18 -5.79 4.92
N GLU A 27 -7.42 -5.02 5.97
CA GLU A 27 -8.19 -5.40 7.15
C GLU A 27 -9.54 -4.68 7.06
N PRO A 28 -10.64 -5.38 6.73
CA PRO A 28 -11.93 -4.74 6.51
C PRO A 28 -12.61 -4.19 7.76
N ASP A 29 -12.42 -4.83 8.92
CA ASP A 29 -13.09 -4.47 10.18
C ASP A 29 -12.51 -3.17 10.78
N ALA A 30 -11.24 -2.89 10.51
CA ALA A 30 -10.51 -1.69 10.91
C ALA A 30 -10.39 -0.67 9.77
N GLU A 31 -10.80 -1.01 8.55
CA GLU A 31 -10.64 -0.21 7.34
C GLU A 31 -9.16 0.19 7.11
N VAL A 32 -8.23 -0.75 7.30
CA VAL A 32 -6.78 -0.51 7.23
C VAL A 32 -6.18 -1.21 6.02
N LEU A 33 -5.43 -0.47 5.20
CA LEU A 33 -4.64 -1.01 4.10
C LEU A 33 -3.14 -0.92 4.41
N ILE A 34 -2.44 -2.05 4.44
CA ILE A 34 -0.99 -2.14 4.60
C ILE A 34 -0.37 -2.31 3.21
N THR A 35 0.37 -1.31 2.74
CA THR A 35 0.76 -1.21 1.33
C THR A 35 2.20 -1.63 1.02
N GLY A 36 3.06 -1.78 2.03
CA GLY A 36 4.49 -1.96 1.78
C GLY A 36 5.00 -0.85 0.84
N ASP A 37 5.73 -1.23 -0.21
CA ASP A 37 6.32 -0.28 -1.17
C ASP A 37 5.50 -0.15 -2.46
N ALA A 38 4.29 -0.73 -2.51
CA ALA A 38 3.36 -0.44 -3.61
C ALA A 38 2.89 1.03 -3.56
N LEU A 39 2.73 1.58 -2.37
CA LEU A 39 2.50 3.00 -2.08
C LEU A 39 3.25 3.37 -0.80
N VAL A 40 4.01 4.47 -0.84
CA VAL A 40 4.70 5.07 0.30
C VAL A 40 4.09 6.43 0.64
N SER A 41 4.32 6.93 1.84
CA SER A 41 3.94 8.31 2.23
C SER A 41 5.13 9.24 2.48
N GLY A 42 6.34 8.75 2.21
CA GLY A 42 7.58 9.51 2.35
C GLY A 42 8.77 8.62 2.06
N HIS A 43 9.82 9.20 1.47
CA HIS A 43 11.09 8.53 1.22
C HIS A 43 12.17 9.59 1.01
N ALA A 44 13.42 9.33 1.37
CA ALA A 44 14.53 10.30 1.29
C ALA A 44 14.88 10.77 -0.15
N LEU A 45 14.21 10.24 -1.17
CA LEU A 45 14.39 10.60 -2.58
C LEU A 45 13.13 11.24 -3.17
N LEU A 46 12.14 11.54 -2.32
CA LEU A 46 10.87 12.16 -2.69
C LEU A 46 10.76 13.47 -1.88
N ASP A 47 10.26 14.51 -2.52
CA ASP A 47 10.16 15.85 -1.92
C ASP A 47 8.97 15.96 -0.95
N ASP A 48 7.94 15.11 -1.14
CA ASP A 48 6.70 15.16 -0.38
C ASP A 48 6.68 14.09 0.72
N GLU A 49 6.54 14.52 1.97
CA GLU A 49 6.18 13.66 3.11
C GLU A 49 4.73 13.91 3.50
N GLY A 50 3.97 12.84 3.74
CA GLY A 50 2.58 12.90 4.17
C GLY A 50 1.53 12.67 3.09
N GLU A 51 1.93 12.42 1.83
CA GLU A 51 1.04 12.10 0.72
C GLU A 51 1.36 10.72 0.12
N LEU A 52 0.33 9.99 -0.32
CA LEU A 52 0.52 8.68 -0.96
C LEU A 52 1.10 8.82 -2.35
N GLN A 53 2.20 8.13 -2.59
CA GLN A 53 2.94 8.18 -3.85
C GLN A 53 3.68 6.87 -4.12
N GLN A 54 4.15 6.69 -5.34
CA GLN A 54 5.01 5.56 -5.70
C GLN A 54 6.49 5.94 -5.55
N LEU A 55 7.34 4.97 -5.24
CA LEU A 55 8.78 5.13 -5.33
C LEU A 55 9.22 5.38 -6.79
N PRO A 56 10.39 6.01 -7.02
CA PRO A 56 10.96 6.18 -8.35
C PRO A 56 11.06 4.86 -9.14
N ALA A 57 10.91 4.93 -10.46
CA ALA A 57 10.77 3.76 -11.33
C ALA A 57 11.88 2.70 -11.18
N PHE A 58 13.12 3.11 -10.86
CA PHE A 58 14.25 2.19 -10.69
C PHE A 58 14.18 1.33 -9.42
N PHE A 59 13.25 1.61 -8.49
CA PHE A 59 12.94 0.73 -7.37
C PHE A 59 12.00 -0.42 -7.74
N HIS A 60 11.39 -0.40 -8.92
CA HIS A 60 10.41 -1.40 -9.33
C HIS A 60 11.01 -2.40 -10.32
N HIS A 61 10.71 -3.68 -10.11
CA HIS A 61 11.00 -4.73 -11.09
C HIS A 61 10.20 -4.53 -12.40
N ASP A 62 8.96 -4.05 -12.30
CA ASP A 62 8.08 -3.64 -13.39
C ASP A 62 7.30 -2.38 -12.97
N ALA A 63 7.70 -1.22 -13.49
CA ALA A 63 7.09 0.06 -13.14
C ALA A 63 5.63 0.17 -13.60
N ALA A 64 5.28 -0.38 -14.78
CA ALA A 64 3.92 -0.35 -15.28
C ALA A 64 3.01 -1.28 -14.46
N GLY A 65 3.52 -2.46 -14.10
CA GLY A 65 2.87 -3.36 -13.16
C GLY A 65 2.65 -2.71 -11.79
N ALA A 66 3.65 -1.98 -11.27
CA ALA A 66 3.55 -1.29 -9.99
C ALA A 66 2.45 -0.21 -10.01
N GLU A 67 2.40 0.60 -11.08
CA GLU A 67 1.35 1.60 -11.29
C GLU A 67 -0.04 0.96 -11.39
N ALA A 68 -0.17 -0.13 -12.15
CA ALA A 68 -1.43 -0.87 -12.26
C ALA A 68 -1.89 -1.44 -10.91
N SER A 69 -0.95 -1.96 -10.10
CA SER A 69 -1.22 -2.43 -8.75
C SER A 69 -1.67 -1.28 -7.84
N ALA A 70 -0.98 -0.14 -7.85
CA ALA A 70 -1.35 1.05 -7.07
C ALA A 70 -2.75 1.56 -7.41
N ARG A 71 -3.13 1.59 -8.70
CA ARG A 71 -4.48 1.97 -9.15
C ARG A 71 -5.57 1.02 -8.67
N ARG A 72 -5.27 -0.26 -8.44
CA ARG A 72 -6.26 -1.21 -7.90
C ARG A 72 -6.47 -0.99 -6.41
N LEU A 73 -5.44 -0.58 -5.68
CA LEU A 73 -5.51 -0.29 -4.25
C LEU A 73 -6.41 0.90 -3.93
N SER A 74 -6.57 1.86 -4.84
CA SER A 74 -7.51 2.99 -4.64
C SER A 74 -8.98 2.56 -4.67
N LEU A 75 -9.27 1.29 -4.98
CA LEU A 75 -10.63 0.72 -4.91
C LEU A 75 -10.90 0.05 -3.56
N CYS A 76 -9.91 -0.04 -2.67
CA CYS A 76 -10.13 -0.54 -1.32
C CYS A 76 -10.82 0.53 -0.49
N ASP A 77 -11.88 0.16 0.22
CA ASP A 77 -12.58 1.02 1.18
C ASP A 77 -11.77 1.17 2.48
N ALA A 78 -10.55 1.67 2.35
CA ALA A 78 -9.65 1.93 3.47
C ALA A 78 -9.85 3.35 4.00
N ARG A 79 -9.79 3.48 5.32
CA ARG A 79 -9.74 4.75 6.04
C ARG A 79 -8.33 5.09 6.49
N TRP A 80 -7.49 4.08 6.66
CA TRP A 80 -6.09 4.21 7.02
C TRP A 80 -5.21 3.47 6.03
N VAL A 81 -4.08 4.09 5.69
CA VAL A 81 -3.01 3.48 4.89
C VAL A 81 -1.73 3.43 5.71
N LEU A 82 -1.15 2.24 5.81
CA LEU A 82 0.10 1.94 6.50
C LEU A 82 1.17 1.59 5.45
N PRO A 83 1.96 2.57 4.99
CA PRO A 83 2.99 2.35 4.00
C PRO A 83 4.26 1.70 4.57
N GLY A 84 5.09 1.16 3.68
CA GLY A 84 6.43 0.65 4.01
C GLY A 84 7.38 1.76 4.46
N HIS A 85 7.18 2.98 3.95
CA HIS A 85 7.94 4.17 4.30
C HIS A 85 7.05 5.42 4.45
N GLY A 86 7.47 6.29 5.37
CA GLY A 86 6.72 7.51 5.74
C GLY A 86 5.67 7.27 6.83
N PRO A 87 4.94 8.32 7.25
CA PRO A 87 3.92 8.23 8.28
C PRO A 87 2.68 7.44 7.83
N ALA A 88 1.97 6.83 8.78
CA ALA A 88 0.62 6.33 8.55
C ALA A 88 -0.30 7.48 8.15
N LEU A 89 -1.11 7.28 7.11
CA LEU A 89 -2.03 8.30 6.61
C LEU A 89 -3.47 7.91 6.88
N ARG A 90 -4.24 8.88 7.35
CA ARG A 90 -5.70 8.76 7.41
C ARG A 90 -6.27 9.36 6.14
N LEU A 91 -7.01 8.58 5.38
CA LEU A 91 -7.72 9.10 4.21
C LEU A 91 -8.88 9.97 4.69
N SER A 92 -8.90 11.22 4.24
CA SER A 92 -10.08 12.07 4.37
C SER A 92 -11.17 11.45 3.51
N GLY A 93 -12.33 11.12 4.12
CA GLY A 93 -13.49 10.66 3.36
C GLY A 93 -13.83 11.67 2.27
N GLY A 94 -14.05 11.18 1.05
CA GLY A 94 -14.64 11.96 -0.04
C GLY A 94 -16.09 12.32 0.25
#